data_AF-A0A8S2GDL6-F1
#
_entry.id   AF-A0A8S2GDL6-F1
#
_cell.length_a   1.000
_cell.length_b   1.000
_cell.length_c   1.000
_cell.angle_alpha   90.00
_cell.angle_beta   90.00
_cell.angle_gamma   90.00
#
_symmetry.space_group_name_H-M   'P 1'
#
loop_
_entity.id
_entity.type
_entity.pdbx_description
1 polymer ?
#
loop_
_entity_poly.entity_id
_entity_poly.type
_entity_poly.pdbx_seq_one_letter_code
_entity_poly.pdbx_strand_id
1 'polypeptide(L)'
;VNEVQQIFKPALYPKAIKQETNNITQNEIVEFLLDFISCDSVGILSNRHLACCALYNPQHKKALKLAKIISDSLDYPKTGINPVTTKVLKDLQFKAYPDYMQNQHKQVFQCQKALGWMFRNIKEVHNCHMQIQDDSSFKIQLDQDLFIEGFDKYLEQAKQTYREYCDKLNIILL
;
A
#
# COMPACT_ATOMS: atom_id res chain seq x y z
N VAL A 1 26.25 24.40 -1.87
CA VAL A 1 25.60 25.46 -1.06
C VAL A 1 24.75 24.76 -0.02
N ASN A 2 25.12 24.94 1.24
CA ASN A 2 24.58 24.21 2.39
C ASN A 2 23.16 24.71 2.70
N GLU A 3 22.14 23.98 2.25
CA GLU A 3 20.83 24.06 2.92
C GLU A 3 20.94 23.26 4.21
N VAL A 4 21.27 23.96 5.29
CA VAL A 4 21.16 23.45 6.65
C VAL A 4 19.68 23.12 6.86
N GLN A 5 19.34 21.84 6.86
CA GLN A 5 17.98 21.37 7.12
C GLN A 5 17.58 21.79 8.54
N GLN A 6 16.73 22.80 8.64
CA GLN A 6 16.16 23.22 9.92
C GLN A 6 15.32 22.07 10.49
N ILE A 7 15.78 21.52 11.61
CA ILE A 7 15.03 20.55 12.39
C ILE A 7 14.01 21.33 13.22
N PHE A 8 12.73 21.10 12.94
CA PHE A 8 11.63 21.67 13.70
C PHE A 8 11.20 20.73 14.82
N LYS A 9 10.75 21.29 15.95
CA LYS A 9 10.08 20.51 16.99
C LYS A 9 8.76 19.94 16.42
N PRO A 10 8.28 18.78 16.90
CA PRO A 10 7.00 18.22 16.49
C PRO A 10 5.87 19.26 16.56
N ALA A 11 5.04 19.32 15.52
CA ALA A 11 3.94 20.28 15.33
C ALA A 11 4.34 21.77 15.19
N LEU A 12 5.64 22.11 15.23
CA LEU A 12 6.14 23.49 15.10
C LEU A 12 6.78 23.72 13.72
N TYR A 13 6.02 23.45 12.65
CA TYR A 13 6.45 23.65 11.28
C TYR A 13 6.00 25.02 10.74
N PRO A 14 6.78 25.66 9.84
CA PRO A 14 6.35 26.90 9.21
C PRO A 14 5.03 26.65 8.45
N LYS A 15 4.04 27.54 8.66
CA LYS A 15 2.78 27.47 7.92
C LYS A 15 3.06 27.61 6.43
N ALA A 16 2.44 26.75 5.64
CA ALA A 16 2.47 26.89 4.19
C ALA A 16 1.85 28.23 3.78
N ILE A 17 2.50 28.92 2.84
CA ILE A 17 1.99 30.17 2.27
C ILE A 17 0.77 29.81 1.41
N LYS A 18 -0.37 30.44 1.69
CA LYS A 18 -1.59 30.29 0.90
C LYS A 18 -1.58 31.33 -0.20
N GLN A 19 -2.02 30.95 -1.40
CA GLN A 19 -2.40 31.92 -2.41
C GLN A 19 -3.80 32.42 -2.07
N GLU A 20 -3.94 33.70 -1.75
CA GLU A 20 -5.24 34.33 -1.54
C GLU A 20 -5.84 34.70 -2.90
N THR A 21 -6.98 34.11 -3.25
CA THR A 21 -7.73 34.43 -4.46
C THR A 21 -9.08 35.06 -4.06
N ASN A 22 -9.27 36.32 -4.43
CA ASN A 22 -10.46 37.08 -4.04
C ASN A 22 -11.68 36.84 -4.95
N ASN A 23 -11.50 36.19 -6.10
CA ASN A 23 -12.56 35.90 -7.06
C ASN A 23 -12.34 34.51 -7.69
N ILE A 24 -12.87 33.46 -7.06
CA ILE A 24 -12.80 32.09 -7.60
C ILE A 24 -13.98 31.86 -8.55
N THR A 25 -13.69 31.42 -9.77
CA THR A 25 -14.68 31.05 -10.78
C THR A 25 -14.94 29.54 -10.82
N GLN A 26 -16.09 29.12 -11.37
CA GLN A 26 -16.38 27.69 -11.57
C GLN A 26 -15.34 26.99 -12.43
N ASN A 27 -14.81 27.67 -13.46
CA ASN A 27 -13.80 27.11 -14.35
C ASN A 27 -12.48 26.84 -13.60
N GLU A 28 -12.04 27.75 -12.75
CA GLU A 28 -10.84 27.57 -11.92
C GLU A 28 -11.00 26.40 -10.95
N ILE A 29 -12.20 26.17 -10.40
CA ILE A 29 -12.50 25.00 -9.56
C ILE A 29 -12.36 23.71 -10.36
N VAL A 30 -12.90 23.67 -11.58
CA VAL A 30 -12.82 22.49 -12.47
C VAL A 30 -11.38 22.22 -12.87
N GLU A 31 -10.63 23.24 -13.30
CA GLU A 31 -9.22 23.12 -13.65
C GLU A 31 -8.38 22.60 -12.48
N PHE A 32 -8.56 23.17 -11.29
CA PHE A 32 -7.89 22.70 -10.08
C PHE A 32 -8.24 21.24 -9.75
N LEU A 33 -9.50 20.84 -9.89
CA LEU A 33 -9.92 19.46 -9.62
C LEU A 33 -9.27 18.48 -10.61
N LEU A 34 -9.19 18.85 -11.89
CA LEU A 34 -8.52 18.07 -12.92
C LEU A 34 -7.03 17.92 -12.62
N ASP A 35 -6.35 19.01 -12.25
CA ASP A 35 -4.94 18.98 -11.84
C ASP A 35 -4.75 18.14 -10.59
N PHE A 36 -5.62 18.28 -9.59
CA PHE A 36 -5.56 17.52 -8.35
C PHE A 36 -5.66 16.01 -8.55
N ILE A 37 -6.65 15.57 -9.32
CA ILE A 37 -6.84 14.15 -9.63
C ILE A 37 -5.66 13.61 -10.46
N SER A 38 -5.14 14.41 -11.40
CA SER A 38 -4.03 14.01 -12.26
C SER A 38 -2.69 13.90 -11.52
N CYS A 39 -2.57 14.53 -10.35
CA CYS A 39 -1.32 14.66 -9.62
C CYS A 39 -1.21 13.74 -8.39
N ASP A 40 -2.05 12.71 -8.27
CA ASP A 40 -1.96 11.71 -7.20
C ASP A 40 -0.66 10.88 -7.29
N SER A 41 0.38 11.45 -6.70
CA SER A 41 1.75 10.95 -6.74
C SER A 41 2.28 10.63 -5.35
N VAL A 42 1.51 10.92 -4.30
CA VAL A 42 1.89 10.72 -2.89
C VAL A 42 2.17 9.25 -2.63
N GLY A 43 1.33 8.33 -3.12
CA GLY A 43 1.56 6.89 -2.96
C GLY A 43 2.86 6.43 -3.63
N ILE A 44 3.09 6.86 -4.87
CA ILE A 44 4.32 6.52 -5.63
C ILE A 44 5.56 7.07 -4.92
N LEU A 45 5.52 8.32 -4.48
CA LEU A 45 6.62 8.97 -3.78
C LEU A 45 6.87 8.31 -2.41
N SER A 46 5.83 7.92 -1.69
CA SER A 46 5.92 7.23 -0.40
C SER A 46 6.59 5.87 -0.55
N ASN A 47 6.22 5.10 -1.58
CA ASN A 47 6.89 3.82 -1.89
C ASN A 47 8.37 4.01 -2.22
N ARG A 48 8.71 5.07 -2.96
CA ARG A 48 10.11 5.41 -3.25
C ARG A 48 10.85 5.88 -2.01
N HIS A 49 10.21 6.63 -1.12
CA HIS A 49 10.78 7.04 0.16
C HIS A 49 11.10 5.82 1.03
N LEU A 50 10.18 4.87 1.11
CA LEU A 50 10.37 3.60 1.82
C LEU A 50 11.57 2.83 1.25
N ALA A 51 11.63 2.66 -0.08
CA ALA A 51 12.76 2.02 -0.75
C ALA A 51 14.09 2.77 -0.54
N CYS A 52 14.08 4.10 -0.58
CA CYS A 52 15.24 4.94 -0.34
C CYS A 52 15.78 4.77 1.08
N CYS A 53 14.88 4.78 2.07
CA CYS A 53 15.22 4.54 3.48
C CYS A 53 15.79 3.14 3.69
N ALA A 54 15.24 2.14 2.99
CA ALA A 54 15.73 0.77 3.03
C ALA A 54 17.14 0.63 2.44
N LEU A 55 17.41 1.31 1.32
CA LEU A 55 18.70 1.27 0.64
C LEU A 55 19.78 2.08 1.37
N TYR A 56 19.44 3.28 1.86
CA TYR A 56 20.39 4.20 2.50
C TYR A 56 20.11 4.33 3.99
N ASN A 57 19.39 5.36 4.42
CA ASN A 57 18.84 5.57 5.76
C ASN A 57 17.84 6.74 5.69
N PRO A 58 16.98 6.93 6.70
CA PRO A 58 16.00 8.02 6.70
C PRO A 58 16.60 9.43 6.68
N GLN A 59 17.84 9.59 7.15
CA GLN A 59 18.55 10.88 7.18
C GLN A 59 19.31 11.17 5.88
N HIS A 60 19.29 10.25 4.92
CA HIS A 60 19.98 10.42 3.65
C HIS A 60 19.33 11.55 2.85
N LYS A 61 20.13 12.37 2.16
CA LYS A 61 19.64 13.56 1.41
C LYS A 61 18.47 13.24 0.46
N LYS A 62 18.51 12.09 -0.22
CA LYS A 62 17.42 11.65 -1.11
C LYS A 62 16.13 11.30 -0.34
N ALA A 63 16.24 10.67 0.83
CA ALA A 63 15.09 10.34 1.67
C ALA A 63 14.45 11.62 2.21
N LEU A 64 15.25 12.55 2.72
CA LEU A 64 14.75 13.84 3.20
C LEU A 64 14.12 14.69 2.09
N LYS A 65 14.70 14.68 0.89
CA LYS A 65 14.09 15.31 -0.29
C LYS A 65 12.74 14.70 -0.64
N LEU A 66 12.63 13.37 -0.64
CA LEU A 66 11.36 12.67 -0.84
C LEU A 66 10.34 13.02 0.25
N ALA A 67 10.74 13.02 1.53
CA ALA A 67 9.87 13.38 2.64
C ALA A 67 9.34 14.81 2.52
N LYS A 68 10.18 15.76 2.11
CA LYS A 68 9.78 17.15 1.86
C LYS A 68 8.75 17.24 0.73
N ILE A 69 9.00 16.59 -0.41
CA ILE A 69 8.07 16.59 -1.55
C ILE A 69 6.73 15.95 -1.16
N ILE A 70 6.75 14.84 -0.40
CA ILE A 70 5.52 14.18 0.08
C ILE A 70 4.72 15.13 0.97
N SER A 71 5.38 15.80 1.92
CA SER A 71 4.74 16.79 2.79
C SER A 71 4.11 17.92 1.97
N ASP A 72 4.84 18.47 1.01
CA ASP A 72 4.34 19.56 0.16
C ASP A 72 3.18 19.09 -0.73
N SER A 73 3.22 17.83 -1.21
CA SER A 73 2.16 17.24 -2.05
C SER A 73 0.86 17.03 -1.27
N LEU A 74 0.95 16.72 0.02
CA LEU A 74 -0.22 16.59 0.90
C LEU A 74 -0.87 17.94 1.21
N ASP A 75 -0.09 19.03 1.19
CA ASP A 75 -0.58 20.39 1.38
C ASP A 75 -0.96 21.08 0.07
N TYR A 76 -0.67 20.48 -1.10
CA TYR A 76 -1.10 20.99 -2.41
C TYR A 76 -2.59 21.37 -2.46
N PRO A 77 -3.55 20.58 -1.91
CA PRO A 77 -4.95 20.97 -1.84
C PRO A 77 -5.23 22.33 -1.20
N LYS A 78 -4.34 22.76 -0.29
CA LYS A 78 -4.48 23.98 0.50
C LYS A 78 -3.65 25.14 -0.05
N THR A 79 -2.55 24.83 -0.74
CA THR A 79 -1.57 25.82 -1.22
C THR A 79 -1.74 26.14 -2.70
N GLY A 80 -2.33 25.25 -3.48
CA GLY A 80 -2.38 25.34 -4.94
C GLY A 80 -1.03 25.09 -5.62
N ILE A 81 0.03 24.79 -4.88
CA ILE A 81 1.39 24.59 -5.41
C ILE A 81 1.67 23.10 -5.54
N ASN A 82 1.80 22.61 -6.76
CA ASN A 82 2.19 21.23 -7.02
C ASN A 82 3.73 21.08 -7.02
N PRO A 83 4.33 20.33 -6.06
CA PRO A 83 5.78 20.17 -5.99
C PRO A 83 6.32 19.07 -6.93
N VAL A 84 5.45 18.33 -7.60
CA VAL A 84 5.81 17.13 -8.37
C VAL A 84 5.90 17.46 -9.85
N THR A 85 7.05 17.16 -10.43
CA THR A 85 7.28 17.25 -11.87
C THR A 85 7.75 15.90 -12.42
N THR A 86 7.58 15.70 -13.73
CA THR A 86 8.08 14.51 -14.42
C THR A 86 9.58 14.29 -14.19
N LYS A 87 10.37 15.37 -14.07
CA LYS A 87 11.80 15.31 -13.75
C LYS A 87 12.04 14.77 -12.34
N VAL A 88 11.34 15.30 -11.34
CA VAL A 88 11.41 14.81 -9.94
C VAL A 88 11.06 13.32 -9.88
N LEU A 89 10.04 12.90 -10.63
CA LEU A 89 9.66 11.48 -10.69
C LEU A 89 10.70 10.60 -11.38
N LYS A 90 11.51 11.11 -12.31
CA LYS A 90 12.59 10.33 -12.92
C LYS A 90 13.82 10.26 -12.00
N ASP A 91 14.21 11.39 -11.41
CA ASP A 91 15.41 11.51 -10.58
C ASP A 91 15.35 10.68 -9.28
N LEU A 92 14.14 10.41 -8.80
CA LEU A 92 13.89 9.69 -7.54
C LEU A 92 13.39 8.25 -7.77
N GLN A 93 13.64 7.69 -8.95
CA GLN A 93 13.32 6.29 -9.26
C GLN A 93 14.43 5.35 -8.79
N PHE A 94 14.03 4.23 -8.18
CA PHE A 94 14.94 3.16 -7.75
C PHE A 94 14.78 1.92 -8.64
N LYS A 95 15.90 1.24 -8.91
CA LYS A 95 15.92 0.00 -9.71
C LYS A 95 15.52 -1.23 -8.89
N ALA A 96 15.92 -1.25 -7.62
CA ALA A 96 15.66 -2.35 -6.70
C ALA A 96 14.89 -1.86 -5.46
N TYR A 97 14.01 -2.72 -4.95
CA TYR A 97 13.13 -2.46 -3.81
C TYR A 97 13.37 -3.51 -2.72
N PRO A 98 13.16 -3.16 -1.44
CA PRO A 98 13.34 -4.13 -0.36
C PRO A 98 12.31 -5.26 -0.43
N ASP A 99 12.72 -6.44 0.03
CA ASP A 99 11.94 -7.69 0.07
C ASP A 99 10.56 -7.57 0.71
N TYR A 100 10.46 -6.78 1.78
CA TYR A 100 9.19 -6.55 2.46
C TYR A 100 8.16 -5.73 1.65
N MET A 101 8.55 -5.12 0.52
CA MET A 101 7.60 -4.46 -0.37
C MET A 101 6.97 -5.41 -1.40
N GLN A 102 7.41 -6.68 -1.45
CA GLN A 102 6.80 -7.76 -2.25
C GLN A 102 6.52 -7.39 -3.71
N ASN A 103 7.38 -6.58 -4.33
CA ASN A 103 7.20 -6.13 -5.71
C ASN A 103 7.56 -7.24 -6.71
N GLN A 104 6.60 -7.69 -7.50
CA GLN A 104 6.77 -8.78 -8.48
C GLN A 104 7.41 -8.32 -9.80
N HIS A 105 7.34 -7.02 -10.12
CA HIS A 105 7.76 -6.49 -11.43
C HIS A 105 9.12 -5.76 -11.39
N LYS A 106 9.73 -5.64 -10.21
CA LYS A 106 10.99 -4.92 -10.01
C LYS A 106 12.02 -5.84 -9.36
N GLN A 107 13.29 -5.47 -9.48
CA GLN A 107 14.34 -6.17 -8.74
C GLN A 107 14.10 -6.02 -7.24
N VAL A 108 14.31 -7.10 -6.51
CA VAL A 108 14.12 -7.15 -5.07
C VAL A 108 15.46 -7.44 -4.40
N PHE A 109 15.74 -6.77 -3.28
CA PHE A 109 16.90 -7.06 -2.44
C PHE A 109 16.48 -7.37 -1.00
N GLN A 110 17.22 -8.24 -0.33
CA GLN A 110 16.97 -8.57 1.07
C GLN A 110 17.41 -7.41 1.98
N CYS A 111 16.46 -6.73 2.61
CA CYS A 111 16.78 -5.60 3.48
C CYS A 111 17.32 -6.08 4.84
N GLN A 112 18.52 -5.65 5.21
CA GLN A 112 19.18 -6.04 6.48
C GLN A 112 18.77 -5.18 7.69
N LYS A 113 17.81 -4.27 7.53
CA LYS A 113 17.30 -3.40 8.59
C LYS A 113 16.13 -4.03 9.34
N ALA A 114 15.73 -3.41 10.44
CA ALA A 114 14.64 -3.85 11.32
C ALA A 114 13.39 -4.31 10.54
N LEU A 115 12.88 -3.50 9.61
CA LEU A 115 11.68 -3.86 8.83
C LEU A 115 11.87 -5.13 7.99
N GLY A 116 13.03 -5.30 7.34
CA GLY A 116 13.30 -6.52 6.57
C GLY A 116 13.44 -7.74 7.46
N TRP A 117 14.09 -7.58 8.62
CA TRP A 117 14.16 -8.64 9.62
C TRP A 117 12.78 -9.05 10.11
N MET A 118 11.95 -8.09 10.54
CA MET A 118 10.59 -8.36 11.01
C MET A 118 9.75 -9.04 9.93
N PHE A 119 9.77 -8.52 8.70
CA PHE A 119 9.03 -9.09 7.59
C PHE A 119 9.37 -10.57 7.37
N ARG A 120 10.65 -10.91 7.30
CA ARG A 120 11.06 -12.31 7.08
C ARG A 120 10.66 -13.21 8.25
N ASN A 121 10.86 -12.78 9.49
CA ASN A 121 10.48 -13.58 10.66
C ASN A 121 8.96 -13.84 10.70
N ILE A 122 8.15 -12.80 10.47
CA ILE A 122 6.69 -12.94 10.43
C ILE A 122 6.27 -13.83 9.26
N LYS A 123 6.90 -13.68 8.09
CA LYS A 123 6.62 -14.51 6.92
C LYS A 123 6.94 -15.98 7.18
N GLU A 124 8.04 -16.30 7.84
CA GLU A 124 8.37 -17.68 8.21
C GLU A 124 7.34 -18.26 9.20
N VAL A 125 6.95 -17.51 10.23
CA VAL A 125 5.89 -17.95 11.17
C VAL A 125 4.57 -18.21 10.44
N HIS A 126 4.19 -17.32 9.53
CA HIS A 126 2.99 -17.49 8.73
C HIS A 126 3.07 -18.74 7.84
N ASN A 127 4.21 -18.98 7.19
CA ASN A 127 4.43 -20.17 6.37
C ASN A 127 4.31 -21.46 7.20
N CYS A 128 4.90 -21.49 8.40
CA CYS A 128 4.78 -22.64 9.31
C CYS A 128 3.31 -22.87 9.73
N HIS A 129 2.57 -21.80 10.02
CA HIS A 129 1.15 -21.92 10.36
C HIS A 129 0.33 -22.49 9.21
N MET A 130 0.56 -22.02 7.98
CA MET A 130 -0.10 -22.56 6.79
C MET A 130 0.24 -24.03 6.55
N GLN A 131 1.51 -24.44 6.74
CA GLN A 131 1.91 -25.85 6.63
C GLN A 131 1.23 -26.76 7.64
N ILE A 132 0.98 -26.27 8.87
CA ILE A 132 0.22 -27.01 9.89
C ILE A 132 -1.26 -27.16 9.51
N GLN A 133 -1.84 -26.16 8.84
CA GLN A 133 -3.23 -26.23 8.36
C GLN A 133 -3.40 -27.12 7.13
N ASP A 134 -2.42 -27.13 6.23
CA ASP A 134 -2.40 -28.02 5.06
C ASP A 134 -2.08 -29.47 5.41
N ASP A 135 -1.58 -29.74 6.62
CA ASP A 135 -1.51 -31.09 7.19
C ASP A 135 -2.94 -31.60 7.41
N SER A 136 -3.50 -32.15 6.33
CA SER A 136 -4.87 -32.62 6.15
C SER A 136 -5.19 -33.86 7.01
N SER A 137 -4.38 -34.10 8.03
CA SER A 137 -4.55 -35.11 9.07
C SER A 137 -5.55 -34.68 10.16
N PHE A 138 -6.08 -33.45 10.11
CA PHE A 138 -7.34 -33.13 10.79
C PHE A 138 -8.46 -33.94 10.13
N LYS A 139 -8.68 -35.17 10.62
CA LYS A 139 -9.90 -35.91 10.36
C LYS A 139 -11.05 -35.05 10.83
N ILE A 140 -11.75 -34.41 9.89
CA ILE A 140 -13.00 -33.72 10.16
C ILE A 140 -13.95 -34.78 10.74
N GLN A 141 -14.10 -34.78 12.07
CA GLN A 141 -15.14 -35.54 12.72
C GLN A 141 -16.41 -34.73 12.60
N LEU A 142 -17.40 -35.29 11.91
CA LEU A 142 -18.74 -34.73 11.90
C LEU A 142 -19.28 -34.81 13.33
N ASP A 143 -19.68 -33.67 13.86
CA ASP A 143 -20.36 -33.58 15.14
C ASP A 143 -21.68 -34.35 15.02
N GLN A 144 -21.81 -35.41 15.83
CA GLN A 144 -22.96 -36.30 15.71
C GLN A 144 -24.26 -35.61 16.16
N ASP A 145 -24.16 -34.58 17.01
CA ASP A 145 -25.31 -33.84 17.51
C ASP A 145 -25.94 -32.93 16.43
N LEU A 146 -25.24 -32.73 15.30
CA LEU A 146 -25.76 -31.97 14.15
C LEU A 146 -26.56 -32.84 13.16
N PHE A 147 -26.58 -34.16 13.32
CA PHE A 147 -27.41 -35.02 12.46
C PHE A 147 -28.87 -34.93 12.87
N ILE A 148 -29.70 -34.44 11.95
CA ILE A 148 -31.16 -34.42 12.09
C ILE A 148 -31.71 -35.67 11.41
N GLU A 149 -32.57 -36.41 12.09
CA GLU A 149 -33.18 -37.61 11.53
C GLU A 149 -33.89 -37.33 10.18
N GLY A 150 -33.58 -38.15 9.17
CA GLY A 150 -34.13 -38.01 7.81
C GLY A 150 -33.35 -37.06 6.88
N PHE A 151 -32.21 -36.50 7.32
CA PHE A 151 -31.36 -35.64 6.49
C PHE A 151 -30.89 -36.32 5.19
N ASP A 152 -30.71 -37.65 5.20
CA ASP A 152 -30.22 -38.44 4.07
C ASP A 152 -31.05 -38.23 2.78
N LYS A 153 -32.35 -37.97 2.94
CA LYS A 153 -33.28 -37.73 1.83
C LYS A 153 -32.93 -36.47 1.02
N TYR A 154 -32.25 -35.51 1.63
CA TYR A 154 -31.90 -34.22 1.03
C TYR A 154 -30.45 -34.16 0.55
N LEU A 155 -29.65 -35.20 0.81
CA LEU A 155 -28.21 -35.19 0.57
C LEU A 155 -27.88 -35.00 -0.92
N GLU A 156 -28.58 -35.70 -1.81
CA GLU A 156 -28.34 -35.61 -3.25
C GLU A 156 -28.74 -34.25 -3.82
N GLN A 157 -29.87 -33.70 -3.36
CA GLN A 157 -30.29 -32.36 -3.76
C GLN A 157 -29.29 -31.30 -3.27
N ALA A 158 -28.83 -31.40 -2.01
CA ALA A 158 -27.84 -30.48 -1.45
C ALA A 158 -26.52 -30.51 -2.22
N LYS A 159 -26.02 -31.71 -2.59
CA LYS A 159 -24.81 -31.85 -3.44
C LYS A 159 -24.99 -31.20 -4.81
N GLN A 160 -26.17 -31.31 -5.40
CA GLN A 160 -26.45 -30.71 -6.70
C GLN A 160 -26.48 -29.18 -6.61
N THR A 161 -27.21 -28.62 -5.64
CA THR A 161 -27.24 -27.16 -5.41
C THR A 161 -25.85 -26.60 -5.08
N TYR A 162 -25.04 -27.33 -4.30
CA TYR A 162 -23.67 -26.93 -4.01
C TYR A 162 -22.80 -26.86 -5.27
N ARG A 163 -22.90 -27.88 -6.14
CA ARG A 163 -22.19 -27.87 -7.44
C ARG A 163 -22.59 -26.68 -8.30
N GLU A 164 -23.89 -26.42 -8.43
CA GLU A 164 -24.39 -25.26 -9.18
C GLU A 164 -23.89 -23.92 -8.62
N TYR A 165 -23.80 -23.80 -7.30
CA TYR A 165 -23.23 -22.63 -6.63
C TYR A 165 -21.74 -22.47 -6.95
N CYS A 166 -20.95 -23.55 -6.84
CA CYS A 166 -19.53 -23.55 -7.19
C CYS A 166 -19.30 -23.16 -8.65
N ASP A 167 -20.11 -23.69 -9.58
CA ASP A 167 -20.01 -23.36 -11.01
C ASP A 167 -20.29 -21.87 -11.26
N LYS A 168 -21.32 -21.31 -10.62
CA LYS A 168 -21.62 -19.87 -10.70
C LYS A 168 -20.50 -19.01 -10.13
N LEU A 169 -19.92 -19.43 -9.00
CA LEU A 169 -18.80 -18.73 -8.37
C LEU A 169 -17.56 -18.70 -9.27
N ASN A 170 -17.24 -19.83 -9.89
CA ASN A 170 -16.12 -19.93 -10.81
C ASN A 170 -16.30 -19.03 -12.05
N ILE A 171 -17.52 -18.85 -12.52
CA ILE A 171 -17.83 -17.90 -13.61
C ILE A 171 -17.57 -16.45 -13.18
N ILE A 172 -17.84 -16.09 -11.92
CA ILE A 172 -17.66 -14.72 -11.41
C ILE A 172 -16.20 -14.39 -11.09
N LEU A 173 -15.41 -15.40 -10.71
CA LEU A 173 -14.01 -15.24 -10.29
C LEU A 173 -13.00 -15.38 -11.45
N LEU A 174 -13.46 -15.68 -12.67
CA LEU A 174 -12.70 -15.62 -13.92
C LEU A 174 -12.83 -14.23 -14.57
#